data_AF-A0A1M2ZDQ2-F1
#
_entry.id   AF-A0A1M2ZDQ2-F1
#
_cell.length_a   1.000
_cell.length_b   1.000
_cell.length_c   1.000
_cell.angle_alpha   90.00
_cell.angle_beta   90.00
_cell.angle_gamma   90.00
#
_symmetry.space_group_name_H-M   'P 1'
#
loop_
_entity.id
_entity.type
_entity.pdbx_description
1 polymer ?
#
loop_
_entity_poly.entity_id
_entity_poly.type
_entity_poly.pdbx_seq_one_letter_code
_entity_poly.pdbx_strand_id
1 'polypeptide(L)' 'MIGVGRTKLYELIAAGEVETVKLGKATRITTASLHDLIRRQRGTL' A
#
# COMPACT_ATOMS: atom_id res chain seq x y z
N MET A 1 -12.04 -4.28 -3.27
CA MET A 1 -10.86 -3.49 -3.65
C MET A 1 -10.76 -2.34 -2.66
N ILE A 2 -9.60 -2.07 -2.08
CA ILE A 2 -9.29 -1.15 -0.96
C ILE A 2 -9.74 0.33 -1.11
N GLY A 3 -10.60 0.67 -2.07
CA GLY A 3 -11.07 2.04 -2.32
C GLY A 3 -10.02 2.98 -2.94
N VAL A 4 -8.85 2.45 -3.32
CA VAL A 4 -7.74 3.23 -3.87
C VAL A 4 -7.63 3.03 -5.39
N GLY A 5 -7.58 4.13 -6.14
CA GLY A 5 -7.34 4.10 -7.59
C GLY A 5 -5.93 3.64 -7.93
N ARG A 6 -5.74 3.03 -9.11
CA ARG A 6 -4.45 2.45 -9.54
C ARG A 6 -3.30 3.46 -9.55
N THR A 7 -3.56 4.69 -10.02
CA THR A 7 -2.56 5.77 -10.04
C THR A 7 -2.03 6.02 -8.63
N LYS A 8 -2.95 6.21 -7.67
CA LYS A 8 -2.58 6.44 -6.28
C LYS A 8 -1.85 5.25 -5.67
N LEU A 9 -2.26 4.03 -6.03
CA LEU A 9 -1.59 2.82 -5.58
C LEU A 9 -0.13 2.79 -6.02
N TYR A 10 0.14 3.10 -7.30
CA TYR A 10 1.51 3.15 -7.80
C TYR A 10 2.33 4.29 -7.20
N GLU A 11 1.73 5.46 -6.95
CA GLU A 11 2.39 6.54 -6.20
C GLU A 11 2.82 6.08 -4.81
N LEU A 12 1.94 5.39 -4.07
CA LEU A 12 2.25 4.87 -2.74
C LEU A 12 3.37 3.81 -2.79
N ILE A 13 3.36 2.95 -3.81
CA ILE A 13 4.44 1.98 -4.02
C ILE A 13 5.76 2.69 -4.31
N ALA A 14 5.75 3.68 -5.20
CA ALA A 14 6.94 4.46 -5.57
C ALA A 14 7.50 5.27 -4.39
N ALA A 15 6.62 5.76 -3.51
CA ALA A 15 6.98 6.47 -2.30
C ALA A 15 7.47 5.55 -1.16
N GLY A 16 7.41 4.22 -1.32
CA GLY A 16 7.74 3.26 -0.25
C GLY A 16 6.70 3.22 0.87
N GLU A 17 5.52 3.79 0.64
CA GLU A 17 4.44 3.92 1.62
C GLU A 17 3.64 2.62 1.80
N VAL A 18 3.67 1.76 0.78
CA VAL A 18 3.13 0.40 0.81
C VAL A 18 4.12 -0.56 0.18
N GLU A 19 4.25 -1.74 0.78
CA GLU A 19 5.23 -2.72 0.35
C GLU A 19 4.62 -3.71 -0.63
N THR A 20 5.40 -4.06 -1.66
CA THR A 20 4.99 -5.08 -2.63
C THR A 20 5.90 -6.30 -2.55
N VAL A 21 5.30 -7.48 -2.73
CA VAL A 21 6.00 -8.75 -2.85
C VAL A 21 5.62 -9.43 -4.16
N LYS A 22 6.60 -10.01 -4.85
CA LYS A 22 6.37 -10.81 -6.04
C LYS A 22 6.07 -12.25 -5.63
N LEU A 23 4.93 -12.77 -6.05
CA LEU A 23 4.55 -14.17 -5.90
C LEU A 23 4.36 -14.75 -7.31
N GLY A 24 5.43 -15.34 -7.85
CA GLY A 24 5.49 -15.75 -9.25
C GLY A 24 5.28 -14.57 -10.20
N LYS A 25 4.29 -14.69 -11.10
CA LYS A 25 3.91 -13.62 -12.04
C LYS A 25 3.10 -12.50 -11.40
N ALA A 26 2.59 -12.70 -10.19
CA ALA A 26 1.67 -11.77 -9.55
C ALA A 26 2.40 -10.86 -8.57
N THR A 27 1.96 -9.60 -8.49
CA THR A 27 2.42 -8.66 -7.45
C THR A 27 1.33 -8.60 -6.37
N ARG A 28 1.73 -8.68 -5.11
CA ARG A 28 0.85 -8.51 -3.94
C ARG A 28 1.33 -7.36 -3.09
N ILE A 29 0.42 -6.76 -2.35
CA ILE A 29 0.72 -5.77 -1.33
C ILE A 29 0.63 -6.46 0.03
N THR A 30 1.58 -6.18 0.91
CA THR A 30 1.58 -6.77 2.25
C THR A 30 0.46 -6.15 3.09
N THR A 31 -0.26 -6.97 3.86
CA THR A 31 -1.31 -6.48 4.76
C THR A 31 -0.73 -5.60 5.88
N ALA A 32 0.47 -5.92 6.35
CA ALA A 32 1.20 -5.13 7.34
C ALA A 32 1.42 -3.69 6.88
N SER A 33 1.96 -3.47 5.68
CA SER A 33 2.21 -2.12 5.17
C SER A 33 0.91 -1.32 4.96
N LEU A 34 -0.19 -1.98 4.58
CA LEU A 34 -1.50 -1.34 4.51
C LEU A 34 -2.02 -0.90 5.90
N HIS A 35 -1.83 -1.74 6.92
CA HIS A 35 -2.19 -1.39 8.30
C HIS A 35 -1.36 -0.20 8.81
N ASP A 36 -0.06 -0.19 8.53
CA ASP A 36 0.83 0.91 8.94
C ASP A 36 0.51 2.22 8.21
N LEU A 37 0.16 2.16 6.93
CA LEU A 37 -0.35 3.32 6.18
C LEU A 37 -1.58 3.92 6.86
N ILE A 38 -2.58 3.08 7.18
CA ILE A 38 -3.82 3.53 7.84
C ILE A 38 -3.53 4.09 9.23
N ARG A 39 -2.66 3.42 10.01
CA ARG A 39 -2.27 3.87 11.35
C ARG A 39 -1.66 5.27 11.31
N ARG A 40 -0.75 5.52 10.36
CA ARG A 40 -0.13 6.84 10.17
C ARG A 40 -1.16 7.90 9.83
N GLN A 41 -2.07 7.62 8.89
CA GLN A 41 -3.13 8.57 8.53
C GLN A 41 -4.13 8.84 9.66
N ARG A 42 -4.39 7.87 10.54
CA ARG A 42 -5.27 8.04 11.72
C ARG A 42 -4.60 8.79 12.87
N GLY A 43 -3.27 8.75 12.96
CA GLY A 43 -2.49 9.48 13.96
C GLY A 43 -2.24 10.95 13.60
N THR A 44 -2.58 11.36 12.38
CA THR A 44 -2.50 12.76 11.91
C THR A 44 -3.81 13.52 12.19
N LEU A 45 -4.29 13.47 13.45
CA LEU A 45 -5.40 14.28 13.96
C LEU A 45 -4.93 15.12 15.14
#